data_AF-A0A9W8CG37-F1
#
_entry.id   AF-A0A9W8CG37-F1
#
_cell.length_a   1.000
_cell.length_b   1.000
_cell.length_c   1.000
_cell.angle_alpha   90.00
_cell.angle_beta   90.00
_cell.angle_gamma   90.00
#
_symmetry.space_group_name_H-M   'P 1'
#
loop_
_entity.id
_entity.type
_entity.pdbx_description
1 polymer ?
#
loop_
_entity_poly.entity_id
_entity_poly.type
_entity_poly.pdbx_seq_one_letter_code
_entity_poly.pdbx_strand_id
1 'polypeptide(L)'
;MLEGRPGSQGLYMGCMKSGVVISEEYFRHASGSLFILSNNLACYININSASLQSYAHDDISVGSWMMGLNATYVDYDRLCCSSSRQEKVCSNA
;
A
#
# COMPACT_ATOMS: atom_id res chain seq x y z
N MET A 1 -0.25 -25.53 -2.02
CA MET A 1 -0.83 -25.25 -3.35
C MET A 1 -1.85 -24.13 -3.21
N LEU A 2 -1.38 -22.90 -3.08
CA LEU A 2 -2.15 -21.72 -3.45
C LEU A 2 -1.53 -21.24 -4.76
N GLU A 3 -1.82 -21.96 -5.84
CA GLU A 3 -1.60 -21.42 -7.18
C GLU A 3 -2.58 -20.27 -7.34
N GLY A 4 -2.12 -19.07 -6.98
CA GLY A 4 -2.84 -17.83 -7.22
C GLY A 4 -2.95 -17.62 -8.72
N ARG A 5 -4.14 -17.84 -9.26
CA ARG A 5 -4.47 -17.44 -10.63
C ARG A 5 -4.15 -15.95 -10.84
N PRO A 6 -3.65 -15.55 -12.03
CA PRO A 6 -3.62 -14.15 -12.42
C PRO A 6 -5.07 -13.65 -12.55
N GLY A 7 -5.62 -13.02 -11.51
CA GLY A 7 -7.00 -12.54 -11.53
C GLY A 7 -7.68 -12.28 -10.18
N SER A 8 -7.14 -12.76 -9.04
CA SER A 8 -7.65 -12.34 -7.74
C SER A 8 -7.06 -10.98 -7.36
N GLN A 9 -7.64 -9.91 -7.91
CA GLN A 9 -7.29 -8.53 -7.58
C GLN A 9 -7.51 -8.31 -6.07
N GLY A 10 -6.44 -8.43 -5.30
CA GLY A 10 -6.48 -8.16 -3.87
C GLY A 10 -6.62 -6.67 -3.62
N LEU A 11 -7.25 -6.30 -2.51
CA LEU A 11 -7.52 -4.92 -2.15
C LEU A 11 -6.37 -4.35 -1.31
N TYR A 12 -5.86 -3.21 -1.74
CA TYR A 12 -4.90 -2.37 -1.05
C TYR A 12 -5.55 -1.01 -0.75
N MET A 13 -5.85 -0.74 0.51
CA MET A 13 -6.57 0.45 0.96
C MET A 13 -5.72 1.29 1.91
N GLY A 14 -5.80 2.61 1.80
CA GLY A 14 -5.00 3.55 2.58
C GLY A 14 -5.26 4.98 2.12
N CYS A 15 -4.49 5.94 2.63
CA CYS A 15 -4.49 7.29 2.06
C CYS A 15 -3.67 7.28 0.77
N MET A 16 -4.33 7.11 -0.38
CA MET A 16 -3.62 6.90 -1.63
C MET A 16 -2.99 8.20 -2.11
N LYS A 17 -1.69 8.16 -2.42
CA LYS A 17 -0.97 9.25 -3.08
C LYS A 17 -0.38 8.76 -4.39
N SER A 18 -0.37 9.65 -5.36
CA SER A 18 0.29 9.48 -6.66
C SER A 18 0.58 10.89 -7.19
N GLY A 19 1.74 11.09 -7.79
CA GLY A 19 2.11 12.41 -8.32
C GLY A 19 3.57 12.51 -8.74
N VAL A 20 3.86 13.60 -9.45
CA VAL A 20 5.19 13.97 -9.92
C VAL A 20 5.87 14.83 -8.85
N VAL A 21 7.02 14.38 -8.34
CA VAL A 21 7.85 15.15 -7.41
C VAL A 21 9.04 15.67 -8.20
N ILE A 22 8.97 16.93 -8.68
CA ILE A 22 9.98 17.79 -9.34
C ILE A 22 10.90 17.21 -10.45
N SER A 23 11.19 15.91 -10.47
CA SER A 23 11.87 15.15 -11.52
C SER A 23 11.51 13.65 -11.56
N GLU A 24 10.72 13.11 -10.62
CA GLU A 24 10.39 11.68 -10.54
C GLU A 24 8.87 11.45 -10.40
N GLU A 25 8.35 10.47 -11.15
CA GLU A 25 6.95 10.05 -11.05
C GLU A 25 6.84 8.96 -9.97
N TYR A 26 6.21 9.29 -8.84
CA TYR A 26 5.99 8.31 -7.78
C TYR A 26 4.81 7.41 -8.15
N PHE A 27 5.04 6.10 -8.05
CA PHE A 27 3.97 5.13 -8.18
C PHE A 27 2.89 5.32 -7.11
N ARG A 28 1.68 4.85 -7.41
CA ARG A 28 0.57 4.93 -6.48
C ARG A 28 0.86 4.08 -5.23
N HIS A 29 0.78 4.68 -4.05
CA HIS A 29 1.03 4.01 -2.76
C HIS A 29 0.13 4.59 -1.66
N ALA A 30 -0.05 3.86 -0.57
CA ALA A 30 -0.65 4.39 0.65
C ALA A 30 0.40 5.26 1.38
N SER A 31 0.09 6.53 1.58
CA SER A 31 0.89 7.45 2.37
C SER A 31 0.44 7.42 3.83
N GLY A 32 1.41 7.49 4.75
CA GLY A 32 1.17 7.45 6.19
C GLY A 32 1.39 6.06 6.80
N SER A 33 1.03 5.91 8.08
CA SER A 33 1.41 4.73 8.88
C SER A 33 0.42 3.57 8.83
N LEU A 34 -0.72 3.72 8.13
CA LEU A 34 -1.79 2.71 8.15
C LEU A 34 -2.33 2.44 6.74
N PHE A 35 -2.34 1.16 6.39
CA PHE A 35 -3.00 0.61 5.21
C PHE A 35 -3.65 -0.73 5.55
N ILE A 36 -4.58 -1.16 4.70
CA ILE A 36 -5.34 -2.40 4.85
C ILE A 36 -5.10 -3.24 3.60
N LEU A 37 -4.77 -4.52 3.81
CA LEU A 37 -4.63 -5.52 2.76
C LEU A 37 -5.73 -6.58 2.87
N SER A 38 -6.28 -6.98 1.74
CA SER A 38 -7.09 -8.20 1.66
C SER A 38 -6.27 -9.42 2.08
N ASN A 39 -6.94 -10.44 2.64
CA ASN A 39 -6.30 -11.64 3.16
C ASN A 39 -5.39 -12.35 2.14
N ASN A 40 -5.78 -12.39 0.85
CA ASN A 40 -4.97 -13.01 -0.20
C ASN A 40 -3.64 -12.28 -0.42
N LEU A 41 -3.61 -10.94 -0.38
CA LEU A 41 -2.36 -10.18 -0.49
C LEU A 41 -1.49 -10.36 0.74
N ALA A 42 -2.09 -10.29 1.94
CA ALA A 42 -1.34 -10.48 3.19
C ALA A 42 -0.72 -11.89 3.25
N CYS A 43 -1.47 -12.91 2.87
CA CYS A 43 -0.99 -14.29 2.80
C CYS A 43 0.14 -14.43 1.75
N TYR A 44 -0.03 -13.83 0.56
CA TYR A 44 1.00 -13.85 -0.48
C TYR A 44 2.30 -13.21 0.00
N ILE A 45 2.24 -12.02 0.61
CA ILE A 45 3.41 -11.33 1.16
C ILE A 45 4.09 -12.18 2.22
N ASN A 46 3.32 -12.76 3.13
CA ASN A 46 3.86 -13.59 4.21
C ASN A 46 4.58 -14.84 3.67
N ILE A 47 4.02 -15.51 2.66
CA ILE A 47 4.60 -16.72 2.06
C ILE A 47 5.86 -16.38 1.23
N ASN A 48 5.85 -15.26 0.51
CA ASN A 48 6.88 -14.91 -0.46
C ASN A 48 7.83 -13.79 0.03
N SER A 49 7.88 -13.53 1.34
CA SER A 49 8.59 -12.38 1.91
C SER A 49 10.06 -12.32 1.51
N ALA A 50 10.73 -13.46 1.40
CA ALA A 50 12.13 -13.54 0.96
C ALA A 50 12.36 -13.16 -0.51
N SER A 51 11.32 -13.17 -1.35
CA SER A 51 11.39 -12.81 -2.78
C SER A 51 10.91 -11.39 -3.05
N LEU A 52 10.36 -10.71 -2.04
CA LEU A 52 9.84 -9.35 -2.17
C LEU A 52 10.94 -8.34 -1.83
N GLN A 53 11.26 -7.45 -2.78
CA GLN A 53 12.27 -6.43 -2.59
C GLN A 53 11.80 -5.36 -1.59
N SER A 54 12.50 -5.18 -0.48
CA SER A 54 12.31 -4.03 0.39
C SER A 54 13.20 -2.86 -0.02
N TYR A 55 12.71 -1.65 0.23
CA TYR A 55 13.39 -0.37 0.03
C TYR A 55 13.56 0.35 1.38
N ALA A 56 14.24 1.50 1.38
CA ALA A 56 14.50 2.28 2.59
C ALA A 56 13.23 2.80 3.29
N HIS A 57 12.12 2.90 2.56
CA HIS A 57 10.82 3.33 3.08
C HIS A 57 9.77 2.23 2.88
N ASP A 58 8.94 1.99 3.89
CA ASP A 58 7.98 0.88 3.91
C ASP A 58 6.82 1.10 2.93
N ASP A 59 6.35 2.34 2.77
CA ASP A 59 5.34 2.73 1.78
C ASP A 59 5.82 2.50 0.34
N ILE A 60 7.11 2.73 0.08
CA ILE A 60 7.76 2.43 -1.20
C ILE A 60 7.82 0.91 -1.42
N SER A 61 8.24 0.15 -0.40
CA SER A 61 8.27 -1.31 -0.46
C SER A 61 6.90 -1.90 -0.77
N VAL A 62 5.90 -1.56 0.05
CA VAL A 62 4.55 -2.08 -0.08
C VAL A 62 3.93 -1.63 -1.40
N GLY A 63 4.02 -0.35 -1.78
CA GLY A 63 3.44 0.12 -3.04
C GLY A 63 4.09 -0.54 -4.27
N SER A 64 5.39 -0.83 -4.25
CA SER A 64 6.05 -1.57 -5.33
C SER A 64 5.52 -3.02 -5.46
N TRP A 65 5.30 -3.70 -4.34
CA TRP A 65 4.70 -5.04 -4.33
C TRP A 65 3.27 -5.00 -4.85
N MET A 66 2.49 -4.02 -4.43
CA MET A 66 1.09 -3.87 -4.85
C MET A 66 0.96 -3.56 -6.34
N MET A 67 1.93 -2.84 -6.91
CA MET A 67 2.03 -2.65 -8.35
C MET A 67 2.33 -3.98 -9.06
N GLY A 68 3.35 -4.72 -8.64
CA GLY A 68 3.73 -5.99 -9.26
C GLY A 68 2.66 -7.09 -9.12
N LEU A 69 1.88 -7.03 -8.04
CA LEU A 69 0.76 -7.95 -7.78
C LEU A 69 -0.57 -7.49 -8.42
N ASN A 70 -0.58 -6.35 -9.12
CA ASN A 70 -1.75 -5.76 -9.76
C ASN A 70 -2.95 -5.64 -8.78
N ALA A 71 -2.69 -5.08 -7.59
CA ALA A 71 -3.70 -4.88 -6.56
C ALA A 71 -4.74 -3.83 -6.96
N THR A 72 -5.96 -3.96 -6.44
CA THR A 72 -6.98 -2.91 -6.51
C THR A 72 -6.71 -1.89 -5.41
N TYR A 73 -6.47 -0.65 -5.81
CA TYR A 73 -6.18 0.45 -4.90
C TYR A 73 -7.45 1.20 -4.50
N VAL A 74 -7.72 1.27 -3.20
CA VAL A 74 -8.85 2.03 -2.65
C VAL A 74 -8.32 3.19 -1.82
N ASP A 75 -8.67 4.41 -2.26
CA ASP A 75 -8.37 5.60 -1.48
C ASP A 75 -9.41 5.77 -0.37
N TYR A 76 -8.95 5.96 0.86
CA TYR A 76 -9.82 6.08 2.02
C TYR A 76 -9.38 7.25 2.89
N ASP A 77 -10.08 8.38 2.73
CA ASP A 77 -9.76 9.67 3.36
C ASP A 77 -9.63 9.63 4.89
N ARG A 78 -10.28 8.68 5.57
CA ARG A 78 -10.16 8.51 7.04
C ARG A 78 -8.84 7.87 7.48
N LEU A 79 -8.00 7.50 6.53
CA LEU A 79 -6.62 7.10 6.76
C LEU A 79 -5.66 8.23 6.37
N CYS A 80 -6.17 9.33 5.81
CA CYS A 80 -5.37 10.49 5.45
C CYS A 80 -5.24 11.44 6.63
N CYS A 81 -3.99 11.67 7.05
CA CYS A 81 -3.69 12.74 7.99
C CYS A 81 -3.66 14.09 7.26
N SER A 82 -4.38 15.07 7.82
CA SER A 82 -4.34 16.46 7.38
C SER A 82 -4.20 17.35 8.61
N SER A 83 -3.53 18.50 8.46
CA SER A 83 -3.30 19.44 9.58
C SER A 83 -4.60 19.93 10.24
N SER A 84 -5.75 19.79 9.56
CA SER A 84 -7.08 20.17 10.04
C SER A 84 -7.92 19.03 10.59
N ARG A 85 -7.54 17.76 10.41
CA ARG A 85 -8.28 16.59 10.92
C ARG A 85 -7.45 15.82 11.92
N GLN A 86 -7.77 15.99 13.20
CA GLN A 86 -7.20 15.24 14.31
C GLN A 86 -7.97 13.91 14.45
N GLU A 87 -7.81 13.02 13.47
CA GLU A 87 -8.34 11.67 13.56
C GLU A 87 -7.45 10.83 14.50
N LYS A 88 -8.05 9.89 15.24
CA LYS A 88 -7.33 9.02 16.20
C LYS A 88 -6.14 8.29 15.57
N VAL A 89 -6.27 7.93 14.28
CA VAL A 89 -5.21 7.30 13.47
C VAL A 89 -3.97 8.20 13.37
N CYS A 90 -4.17 9.51 13.37
CA CYS A 90 -3.13 10.53 13.20
C CYS A 90 -2.69 11.18 14.53
N SER A 91 -3.19 10.67 15.66
CA SER A 91 -3.10 11.39 16.95
C SER A 91 -1.81 11.14 17.74
N ASN A 92 -0.78 10.48 17.20
CA ASN A 92 0.56 10.32 17.82
C ASN A 92 1.56 9.77 16.79
N ALA A 93 1.97 10.58 15.80
CA ALA A 93 3.14 10.29 14.97
C ALA A 93 4.30 11.18 15.41
#